data_AF-A0A1V6CNB8-F1
#
_entry.id   AF-A0A1V6CNB8-F1
#
_cell.length_a   1.000
_cell.length_b   1.000
_cell.length_c   1.000
_cell.angle_alpha   90.00
_cell.angle_beta   90.00
_cell.angle_gamma   90.00
#
_symmetry.space_group_name_H-M   'P 1'
#
loop_
_entity.id
_entity.type
_entity.pdbx_description
1 polymer ?
#
loop_
_entity_poly.entity_id
_entity_poly.type
_entity_poly.pdbx_seq_one_letter_code
_entity_poly.pdbx_strand_id
1 'polypeptide(L)' 'MTECNDQFERVCKGEFQELHVKLDKLDEAIRGNGKPGIQLRLDRLEAAERTRGKLIWLITGSAVSLAGSSLWRVIFGG' A
#
# COMPACT_ATOMS: atom_id res chain seq x y z
N MET A 1 42.30 -4.45 -27.53
CA MET A 1 41.70 -4.71 -26.20
C MET A 1 42.03 -3.60 -25.19
N THR A 2 43.13 -2.86 -25.37
CA THR A 2 43.54 -1.72 -24.54
C THR A 2 42.68 -0.46 -24.75
N GLU A 3 42.31 -0.10 -25.98
CA GLU A 3 41.43 1.07 -26.24
C GLU A 3 40.04 0.96 -25.59
N CYS A 4 39.49 -0.26 -25.48
CA CYS A 4 38.19 -0.50 -24.85
C CYS A 4 38.25 -0.25 -23.34
N ASN A 5 39.36 -0.59 -22.69
CA ASN A 5 39.57 -0.36 -21.26
C ASN A 5 39.77 1.14 -20.95
N ASP A 6 40.44 1.88 -21.83
CA ASP A 6 40.62 3.33 -21.65
C ASP A 6 39.31 4.10 -21.81
N GLN A 7 38.44 3.71 -22.75
CA GLN A 7 37.10 4.29 -22.85
C GLN A 7 36.21 3.92 -21.66
N PHE A 8 36.33 2.69 -21.17
CA PHE A 8 35.60 2.25 -19.98
C PHE A 8 35.97 3.08 -18.75
N GLU A 9 37.26 3.30 -18.49
CA GLU A 9 37.74 4.08 -17.34
C GLU A 9 37.41 5.57 -17.46
N ARG A 10 37.49 6.16 -18.66
CA ARG A 10 37.30 7.62 -18.84
C ARG A 10 35.85 8.05 -18.97
N VAL A 11 34.99 7.21 -19.54
CA VAL A 11 33.62 7.60 -19.91
C VAL A 11 32.61 6.74 -19.17
N CYS A 12 32.69 5.41 -19.32
CA CYS A 12 31.64 4.54 -18.80
C CYS A 12 31.61 4.49 -17.27
N LYS A 13 32.76 4.51 -16.60
CA LYS A 13 32.86 4.32 -15.15
C LYS A 13 32.14 5.41 -14.34
N GLY A 14 32.20 6.66 -14.79
CA GLY A 14 31.48 7.77 -14.14
C GLY A 14 29.96 7.68 -14.33
N GLU A 15 29.52 7.38 -15.54
CA GLU A 15 28.10 7.18 -15.88
C GLU A 15 27.49 6.00 -15.10
N PHE A 16 28.24 4.90 -14.97
CA PHE A 16 27.81 3.76 -14.15
C PHE A 16 27.75 4.10 -12.66
N GLN A 17 28.67 4.94 -12.15
CA GLN A 17 28.60 5.41 -10.76
C GLN A 17 27.35 6.27 -10.51
N GLU A 18 27.00 7.17 -11.41
CA GLU A 18 25.74 7.94 -11.28
C GLU A 18 24.50 7.04 -11.33
N LEU A 19 24.50 6.02 -12.20
CA LEU A 19 23.42 5.04 -12.28
C LEU A 19 23.30 4.24 -10.97
N HIS A 20 24.40 3.76 -10.42
CA HIS A 20 24.40 3.04 -9.15
C HIS A 20 23.92 3.90 -7.99
N VAL A 21 24.34 5.17 -7.92
CA VAL A 21 23.87 6.11 -6.88
C VAL A 21 22.36 6.38 -6.98
N LYS A 22 21.81 6.47 -8.21
CA LYS A 22 20.36 6.60 -8.39
C LYS A 22 19.63 5.33 -7.96
N LEU A 23 20.18 4.16 -8.28
CA LEU A 23 19.59 2.88 -7.91
C LEU A 23 19.60 2.68 -6.39
N ASP A 24 20.71 3.01 -5.72
CA ASP A 24 20.82 2.95 -4.26
C ASP A 24 19.80 3.87 -3.58
N LYS A 25 19.57 5.08 -4.11
CA LYS A 25 18.52 5.97 -3.58
C LYS A 25 17.11 5.42 -3.75
N LEU A 26 16.85 4.69 -4.83
CA LEU A 26 15.57 4.02 -5.06
C LEU A 26 15.41 2.81 -4.16
N ASP A 27 16.42 1.97 -4.06
CA ASP A 27 16.42 0.82 -3.14
C ASP A 27 16.32 1.27 -1.69
N GLU A 28 16.93 2.40 -1.34
CA GLU A 28 16.78 3.03 -0.03
C GLU A 28 15.36 3.54 0.23
N ALA A 29 14.75 4.18 -0.77
CA ALA A 29 13.36 4.63 -0.67
C ALA A 29 12.37 3.45 -0.60
N ILE A 30 12.69 2.32 -1.23
CA ILE A 30 11.84 1.12 -1.28
C ILE A 30 12.04 0.23 -0.05
N ARG A 31 13.29 -0.08 0.34
CA ARG A 31 13.62 -0.98 1.45
C ARG A 31 13.65 -0.28 2.81
N GLY A 32 13.89 1.03 2.83
CA GLY A 32 13.78 1.88 4.02
C GLY A 32 14.97 1.76 4.98
N ASN A 33 15.70 2.87 5.15
CA ASN A 33 16.86 3.01 6.04
C ASN A 33 16.46 3.00 7.53
N GLY A 34 15.89 1.90 8.03
CA GLY A 34 15.47 1.77 9.43
C GLY A 34 14.39 2.76 9.89
N LYS A 35 13.80 3.54 8.98
CA LYS A 35 12.63 4.40 9.21
C LYS A 35 11.39 3.65 8.72
N PRO A 36 10.21 3.82 9.36
CA PRO A 36 9.01 3.11 8.97
C PRO A 36 8.68 3.42 7.50
N GLY A 37 8.99 2.48 6.62
CA GLY A 37 8.86 2.64 5.17
C GLY A 37 7.40 2.79 4.73
N ILE A 38 7.18 3.05 3.44
CA ILE A 38 5.84 3.14 2.82
C ILE A 38 4.95 1.95 3.18
N GLN A 39 5.53 0.77 3.39
CA GLN A 39 4.84 -0.44 3.85
C GLN A 39 4.12 -0.26 5.20
N LEU A 40 4.71 0.47 6.15
CA LEU A 40 4.12 0.66 7.49
C LEU A 40 2.88 1.58 7.46
N ARG A 41 2.78 2.45 6.45
CA ARG A 41 1.57 3.26 6.21
C ARG A 41 0.53 2.47 5.43
N LEU A 42 0.96 1.60 4.51
CA LEU A 42 0.07 0.74 3.74
C LEU A 42 -0.62 -0.29 4.65
N ASP A 43 0.12 -0.95 5.54
CA ASP A 43 -0.43 -1.90 6.52
C ASP A 43 -1.50 -1.27 7.42
N ARG A 44 -1.28 -0.01 7.83
CA ARG A 44 -2.26 0.73 8.66
C ARG A 44 -3.54 1.06 7.88
N LEU A 45 -3.41 1.41 6.60
CA LEU A 45 -4.57 1.68 5.74
C LEU A 45 -5.34 0.39 5.43
N GLU A 46 -4.63 -0.70 5.14
CA GLU A 46 -5.24 -2.01 4.88
C GLU A 46 -5.96 -2.56 6.11
N ALA A 47 -5.37 -2.39 7.31
CA ALA A 47 -6.01 -2.75 8.57
C ALA A 47 -7.29 -1.93 8.84
N ALA A 48 -7.28 -0.63 8.51
CA ALA A 48 -8.45 0.24 8.65
C ALA A 48 -9.57 -0.12 7.66
N GLU A 49 -9.21 -0.56 6.44
CA GLU A 49 -10.18 -0.96 5.43
C GLU A 49 -10.86 -2.30 5.78
N ARG A 50 -10.08 -3.27 6.28
CA ARG A 50 -10.59 -4.57 6.72
C ARG A 50 -11.59 -4.44 7.89
N THR A 51 -11.40 -3.45 8.77
CA THR A 51 -12.34 -3.17 9.88
C THR A 51 -13.57 -2.40 9.41
N ARG A 52 -13.41 -1.43 8.49
CA ARG A 52 -14.54 -0.69 7.89
C ARG A 52 -15.53 -1.60 7.17
N GLY A 53 -15.06 -2.57 6.39
CA GLY A 53 -15.95 -3.50 5.69
C GLY A 53 -16.85 -4.30 6.65
N LYS A 54 -16.27 -4.78 7.76
CA LYS A 54 -17.03 -5.48 8.81
C LYS A 54 -18.06 -4.56 9.48
N LEU A 55 -17.69 -3.31 9.77
CA LEU A 55 -18.61 -2.34 10.38
C LEU A 55 -19.78 -1.98 9.46
N ILE A 56 -19.50 -1.74 8.17
CA ILE A 56 -20.55 -1.46 7.18
C ILE A 56 -21.52 -2.64 7.09
N TRP A 57 -21.00 -3.86 7.08
CA TRP A 57 -21.82 -5.07 7.06
C TRP A 57 -22.72 -5.19 8.30
N LEU A 58 -22.17 -4.94 9.50
CA LEU A 58 -22.92 -4.97 10.75
C LEU A 58 -24.03 -3.90 10.79
N ILE A 59 -23.72 -2.67 10.38
CA ILE A 59 -24.70 -1.57 10.32
C ILE A 59 -25.81 -1.93 9.34
N THR A 60 -25.47 -2.42 8.16
CA THR A 60 -26.43 -2.81 7.12
C THR A 60 -27.33 -3.94 7.61
N GLY A 61 -26.76 -4.98 8.22
CA GLY A 61 -27.53 -6.08 8.81
C GLY A 61 -28.50 -5.60 9.88
N SER A 62 -28.04 -4.76 10.81
CA SER A 62 -28.89 -4.20 11.87
C SER A 62 -30.04 -3.35 11.33
N ALA A 63 -29.78 -2.52 10.31
CA ALA A 63 -30.80 -1.68 9.69
C ALA A 63 -31.87 -2.51 8.98
N VAL A 64 -31.46 -3.55 8.24
CA VAL A 64 -32.40 -4.47 7.57
C VAL A 64 -33.24 -5.25 8.59
N SER A 65 -32.63 -5.75 9.66
CA SER A 65 -33.36 -6.45 10.72
C SER A 65 -34.37 -5.55 11.43
N LEU A 66 -34.01 -4.30 11.74
CA LEU A 66 -34.93 -3.33 12.33
C LEU A 66 -36.09 -3.01 11.39
N ALA A 67 -35.81 -2.72 10.12
CA ALA A 67 -36.84 -2.45 9.12
C ALA A 67 -37.79 -3.65 8.96
N GLY A 68 -37.26 -4.87 8.83
CA GLY A 68 -38.06 -6.09 8.74
C GLY A 68 -38.94 -6.31 9.98
N SER A 69 -38.39 -6.09 11.18
CA SER A 69 -39.15 -6.24 12.43
C SER A 69 -40.28 -5.21 12.56
N SER A 70 -40.04 -3.97 12.15
CA SER A 70 -41.05 -2.91 12.14
C SER A 70 -42.18 -3.23 11.16
N LEU A 71 -41.84 -3.70 9.96
CA LEU A 71 -42.80 -4.06 8.93
C LEU A 71 -43.64 -5.27 9.36
N TRP A 72 -43.01 -6.30 9.94
CA TRP A 72 -43.70 -7.46 10.48
C TRP A 72 -44.73 -7.07 11.54
N ARG A 73 -44.33 -6.18 12.46
CA ARG A 73 -45.21 -5.70 13.51
C ARG A 73 -46.42 -4.92 12.96
N VAL A 74 -46.24 -4.16 11.90
CA VAL A 74 -47.34 -3.44 11.23
C VAL A 74 -48.29 -4.40 10.50
N ILE A 75 -47.78 -5.47 9.89
CA ILE A 75 -48.59 -6.40 9.10
C ILE A 75 -49.32 -7.43 9.97
N PHE A 76 -48.63 -8.00 10.97
CA PHE A 76 -49.13 -9.14 11.76
C PHE A 76 -49.45 -8.80 13.23
N GLY A 77 -49.07 -7.61 13.70
CA GLY A 77 -49.26 -7.17 15.08
C GLY A 77 -50.45 -6.21 15.27
N GLY A 78 -51.34 -6.10 14.28
CA GLY A 78 -52.62 -5.40 14.35
C GLY A 78 -53.73 -6.30 14.88
#